data_AF-A0A6J0WM16-F1
#
_entry.id   AF-A0A6J0WM16-F1
#
_cell.length_a   1.000
_cell.length_b   1.000
_cell.length_c   1.000
_cell.angle_alpha   90.00
_cell.angle_beta   90.00
_cell.angle_gamma   90.00
#
_symmetry.space_group_name_H-M   'P 1'
#
loop_
_entity.id
_entity.type
_entity.pdbx_description
1 polymer ?
#
loop_
_entity_poly.entity_id
_entity_poly.type
_entity_poly.pdbx_seq_one_letter_code
_entity_poly.pdbx_strand_id
1 'polypeptide(L)'
;MDIHVFHRRRPPVSTPCATENGGCSHLCLRSPNPSGFSCTCPTGINVMPDGKTCSPGMNSFLIFARRIDIRMVSLDIPYFADVVVPINITMKNTIAIGVDPQEGLR
;
A
#
# COMPACT_ATOMS: atom_id res chain seq x y z
N MET A 1 13.15 -10.71 21.79
CA MET A 1 13.04 -12.08 21.24
C MET A 1 11.58 -12.48 21.34
N ASP A 2 11.02 -13.00 20.25
CA ASP A 2 9.65 -13.51 20.21
C ASP A 2 9.69 -15.04 20.07
N ILE A 3 8.79 -15.75 20.76
CA ILE A 3 8.68 -17.21 20.70
C ILE A 3 7.25 -17.54 20.28
N HIS A 4 7.12 -18.20 19.14
CA HIS A 4 5.85 -18.71 18.64
C HIS A 4 5.85 -20.23 18.58
N VAL A 5 4.71 -20.83 18.91
CA VAL A 5 4.50 -22.27 18.80
C VAL A 5 4.11 -22.61 17.36
N PHE A 6 4.96 -23.37 16.67
CA PHE A 6 4.65 -23.94 15.36
C PHE A 6 4.11 -25.36 15.53
N HIS A 7 2.81 -25.56 15.24
CA HIS A 7 2.15 -26.83 15.45
C HIS A 7 1.10 -27.14 14.39
N ARG A 8 1.09 -28.38 13.87
CA ARG A 8 0.21 -28.82 12.77
C ARG A 8 -1.28 -28.78 13.12
N ARG A 9 -1.64 -28.88 14.40
CA ARG A 9 -3.05 -28.79 14.85
C ARG A 9 -3.54 -27.36 15.06
N ARG A 10 -2.76 -26.34 14.72
CA ARG A 10 -3.25 -24.97 14.72
C ARG A 10 -4.39 -24.88 13.69
N PRO A 11 -5.64 -24.60 14.09
CA PRO A 11 -6.77 -24.67 13.17
C PRO A 11 -6.63 -23.59 12.10
N PRO A 12 -6.87 -23.92 10.82
CA PRO A 12 -7.00 -22.90 9.79
C PRO A 12 -8.25 -22.07 10.07
N VAL A 13 -8.11 -20.75 10.05
CA VAL A 13 -9.23 -19.83 10.23
C VAL A 13 -9.74 -19.45 8.85
N SER A 14 -10.98 -19.82 8.53
CA SER A 14 -11.64 -19.32 7.32
C SER A 14 -12.00 -17.85 7.51
N THR A 15 -11.63 -17.02 6.55
CA THR A 15 -11.90 -15.58 6.55
C THR A 15 -12.74 -15.22 5.34
N PRO A 16 -13.54 -14.14 5.41
CA PRO A 16 -14.29 -13.65 4.25
C PRO A 16 -13.40 -13.32 3.03
N CYS A 17 -12.11 -13.04 3.27
CA CYS A 17 -11.13 -12.76 2.22
C CYS A 17 -10.63 -14.02 1.48
N ALA A 18 -10.91 -15.22 1.98
CA ALA A 18 -10.38 -16.47 1.43
C ALA A 18 -10.89 -16.77 0.01
N THR A 19 -12.08 -16.27 -0.32
CA THR A 19 -12.67 -16.38 -1.66
C THR A 19 -12.45 -15.07 -2.41
N GLU A 20 -11.73 -15.13 -3.53
CA GLU A 20 -11.52 -13.98 -4.45
C GLU A 20 -11.06 -12.69 -3.76
N ASN A 21 -10.26 -12.77 -2.69
CA ASN A 21 -9.81 -11.61 -1.91
C ASN A 21 -10.98 -10.75 -1.38
N GLY A 22 -12.15 -11.34 -1.11
CA GLY A 22 -13.36 -10.60 -0.75
C GLY A 22 -13.89 -9.67 -1.87
N GLY A 23 -13.40 -9.84 -3.09
CA GLY A 23 -13.61 -8.93 -4.22
C GLY A 23 -12.80 -7.64 -4.17
N CYS A 24 -11.79 -7.55 -3.29
CA CYS A 24 -10.92 -6.37 -3.20
C CYS A 24 -9.88 -6.36 -4.32
N SER A 25 -9.65 -5.19 -4.91
CA SER A 25 -8.61 -5.01 -5.94
C SER A 25 -7.18 -5.18 -5.41
N HIS A 26 -6.92 -4.80 -4.16
CA HIS A 26 -5.59 -4.81 -3.56
C HIS A 26 -5.57 -5.58 -2.24
N LEU A 27 -5.94 -4.95 -1.11
CA LEU A 27 -5.85 -5.58 0.22
C LEU A 27 -7.24 -5.86 0.78
N CYS A 28 -7.45 -7.08 1.27
CA CYS A 28 -8.60 -7.47 2.05
C CYS A 28 -8.20 -7.66 3.52
N LEU A 29 -8.65 -6.75 4.39
CA LEU A 29 -8.29 -6.75 5.81
C LEU A 29 -9.51 -7.12 6.66
N ARG A 30 -9.30 -7.94 7.69
CA ARG A 30 -10.37 -8.28 8.65
C ARG A 30 -10.80 -7.02 9.39
N SER A 31 -12.10 -6.85 9.54
CA SER A 31 -12.72 -5.68 10.17
C SER A 31 -13.86 -6.13 11.09
N PRO A 32 -14.13 -5.41 12.20
CA PRO A 32 -15.26 -5.69 13.08
C PRO A 32 -16.62 -5.29 12.47
N ASN A 33 -16.65 -4.77 11.24
CA ASN A 33 -17.89 -4.46 10.53
C ASN A 33 -18.73 -5.71 10.25
N PRO A 34 -20.04 -5.57 9.94
CA PRO A 34 -20.93 -6.71 9.70
C PRO A 34 -20.47 -7.65 8.57
N SER A 35 -19.72 -7.14 7.58
CA SER A 35 -19.12 -7.93 6.51
C SER A 35 -17.93 -8.79 6.96
N GLY A 36 -17.33 -8.49 8.12
CA GLY A 36 -16.16 -9.19 8.66
C GLY A 36 -14.82 -8.85 7.98
N PHE A 37 -14.85 -7.94 7.00
CA PHE A 37 -13.69 -7.45 6.26
C PHE A 37 -13.94 -6.07 5.64
N SER A 38 -12.86 -5.40 5.27
CA SER A 38 -12.85 -4.15 4.51
C SER A 38 -11.74 -4.19 3.47
N CYS A 39 -12.01 -3.63 2.29
CA CYS A 39 -10.99 -3.44 1.26
C CYS A 39 -10.18 -2.18 1.57
N THR A 40 -8.87 -2.26 1.38
CA THR A 40 -7.96 -1.15 1.62
C THR A 40 -6.94 -1.07 0.49
N CYS A 41 -6.51 0.14 0.18
CA CYS A 41 -5.52 0.42 -0.85
C CYS A 41 -4.12 0.59 -0.24
N PRO A 42 -3.06 0.46 -1.05
CA PRO A 42 -1.72 0.84 -0.62
C PRO A 42 -1.71 2.27 -0.07
N THR A 43 -0.79 2.53 0.86
CA THR A 43 -0.59 3.86 1.43
C THR A 43 -0.44 4.89 0.30
N GLY A 44 -1.18 5.98 0.39
CA GLY A 44 -1.17 7.01 -0.66
C GLY A 44 -2.40 6.99 -1.57
N ILE A 45 -3.01 5.82 -1.76
CA ILE A 45 -4.02 5.57 -2.80
C ILE A 45 -5.42 5.49 -2.17
N ASN A 46 -6.42 6.10 -2.81
CA ASN A 46 -7.79 6.13 -2.33
C ASN A 46 -8.58 4.90 -2.79
N VAL A 47 -9.49 4.44 -1.93
CA VAL A 47 -10.54 3.48 -2.31
C VAL A 47 -11.57 4.21 -3.17
N MET A 48 -12.06 3.57 -4.22
CA MET A 48 -13.12 4.10 -5.07
C MET A 48 -14.49 3.99 -4.35
N PRO A 49 -15.54 4.69 -4.85
CA PRO A 49 -16.86 4.69 -4.22
C PRO A 49 -17.55 3.32 -4.12
N ASP A 50 -17.09 2.32 -4.88
CA ASP A 50 -17.57 0.95 -4.79
C ASP A 50 -17.09 0.21 -3.52
N GLY A 51 -16.15 0.81 -2.77
CA GLY A 51 -15.57 0.28 -1.55
C GLY A 51 -14.69 -0.95 -1.75
N LYS A 52 -14.27 -1.24 -2.98
CA LYS A 52 -13.52 -2.46 -3.35
C LYS A 52 -12.33 -2.20 -4.27
N THR A 53 -12.48 -1.28 -5.21
CA THR A 53 -11.43 -0.91 -6.16
C THR A 53 -10.59 0.25 -5.63
N CYS A 54 -9.33 0.30 -6.04
CA CYS A 54 -8.43 1.40 -5.72
C CYS A 54 -8.28 2.30 -6.95
N SER A 55 -8.03 3.59 -6.72
CA SER A 55 -7.61 4.45 -7.82
C SER A 55 -6.31 3.91 -8.47
N PRO A 56 -6.10 4.11 -9.78
CA PRO A 56 -4.89 3.64 -10.47
C PRO A 56 -3.57 4.13 -9.85
N GLY A 57 -3.63 5.24 -9.12
CA GLY A 57 -2.50 5.80 -8.37
C GLY A 57 -2.95 6.98 -7.50
N MET A 58 -1.97 7.76 -7.06
CA MET A 58 -2.19 9.05 -6.40
C MET A 58 -2.51 10.11 -7.47
N ASN A 59 -3.55 10.91 -7.27
CA ASN A 59 -3.89 12.03 -8.15
C ASN A 59 -2.97 13.22 -7.87
N SER A 60 -2.69 13.49 -6.60
CA SER A 60 -1.80 14.57 -6.18
C SER A 60 -0.77 14.04 -5.19
N PHE A 61 0.51 14.26 -5.51
CA PHE A 61 1.61 13.75 -4.71
C PHE A 61 2.82 14.68 -4.76
N LEU A 62 3.63 14.62 -3.70
CA LEU A 62 4.96 15.22 -3.65
C LEU A 62 5.99 14.09 -3.71
N ILE A 63 7.00 14.27 -4.55
CA ILE A 63 8.17 13.39 -4.58
C ILE A 63 9.39 14.17 -4.14
N PHE A 64 10.25 13.54 -3.35
CA PHE A 64 11.49 14.17 -2.92
C PHE A 64 12.61 13.14 -2.75
N ALA A 65 13.84 13.60 -3.00
CA ALA A 65 15.03 12.81 -2.79
C ALA A 65 15.57 13.01 -1.37
N ARG A 66 16.00 11.92 -0.74
CA ARG A 66 16.95 11.93 0.37
C ARG A 66 18.25 11.28 -0.09
N ARG A 67 19.29 11.32 0.76
CA ARG A 67 20.63 10.84 0.37
C ARG A 67 20.67 9.40 -0.15
N ILE A 68 19.84 8.52 0.42
CA ILE A 68 19.90 7.06 0.19
C ILE A 68 18.58 6.45 -0.30
N ASP A 69 17.53 7.25 -0.44
CA ASP A 69 16.23 6.81 -0.92
C ASP A 69 15.44 7.97 -1.52
N ILE A 70 14.43 7.63 -2.30
CA ILE A 70 13.44 8.57 -2.82
C ILE A 70 12.12 8.27 -2.10
N ARG A 71 11.39 9.32 -1.75
CA ARG A 71 10.11 9.21 -1.05
C ARG A 71 9.02 9.94 -1.80
N MET A 72 7.80 9.47 -1.61
CA MET A 72 6.57 10.10 -2.07
C MET A 72 5.62 10.32 -0.92
N VAL A 73 4.87 11.41 -0.97
CA VAL A 73 3.77 11.72 -0.06
C VAL A 73 2.53 11.97 -0.89
N SER A 74 1.46 11.25 -0.61
CA SER A 74 0.14 11.55 -1.19
C SER A 74 -0.45 12.78 -0.53
N LEU A 75 -0.99 13.69 -1.33
CA LEU A 75 -1.77 14.83 -0.89
C LEU A 75 -3.28 14.56 -0.93
N ASP A 76 -3.68 13.39 -1.45
CA ASP A 76 -5.08 12.99 -1.57
C ASP A 76 -5.67 12.46 -0.25
N ILE A 77 -4.82 12.20 0.74
CA ILE A 77 -5.18 11.62 2.04
C ILE A 77 -4.71 12.54 3.18
N PRO A 78 -5.48 12.62 4.28
CA PRO A 78 -5.26 13.63 5.32
C PRO A 78 -4.03 13.38 6.21
N TYR A 79 -3.44 12.17 6.15
CA TYR A 79 -2.36 11.76 7.04
C TYR A 79 -0.96 11.90 6.42
N PHE A 80 -0.86 12.32 5.14
CA PHE A 80 0.40 12.68 4.46
C PHE A 80 1.59 11.73 4.74
N ALA A 81 1.37 10.41 4.68
CA ALA A 81 2.44 9.44 4.94
C ALA A 81 3.53 9.50 3.86
N ASP A 82 4.78 9.46 4.30
CA ASP A 82 5.94 9.39 3.41
C ASP A 82 6.34 7.93 3.14
N VAL A 83 6.14 7.51 1.89
CA VAL A 83 6.40 6.14 1.43
C VAL A 83 7.70 6.11 0.64
N VAL A 84 8.55 5.12 0.92
CA VAL A 84 9.78 4.89 0.15
C VAL A 84 9.44 4.30 -1.21
N VAL A 85 9.99 4.87 -2.28
CA VAL A 85 9.86 4.31 -3.63
C VAL A 85 10.76 3.08 -3.72
N PRO A 86 10.22 1.89 -4.01
CA PRO A 86 11.00 0.66 -4.07
C PRO A 86 11.81 0.64 -5.37
N ILE A 87 13.05 1.11 -5.28
CA ILE A 87 13.97 1.12 -6.42
C ILE A 87 15.00 0.02 -6.22
N ASN A 88 15.22 -0.81 -7.24
CA ASN A 88 16.11 -1.98 -7.20
C ASN A 88 17.61 -1.63 -7.24
N ILE A 89 17.96 -0.37 -6.97
CA ILE A 89 19.35 0.12 -6.91
C ILE A 89 19.61 0.79 -5.57
N THR A 90 20.84 0.63 -5.08
CA THR A 90 21.28 1.32 -3.86
C THR A 90 21.72 2.73 -4.20
N MET A 91 21.02 3.72 -3.64
CA MET A 91 21.40 5.12 -3.77
C MET A 91 22.44 5.48 -2.72
N LYS A 92 23.51 6.16 -3.15
CA LYS A 92 24.58 6.60 -2.25
C LYS A 92 24.50 8.08 -1.90
N ASN A 93 24.14 8.91 -2.89
CA ASN A 93 24.03 10.35 -2.74
C ASN A 93 23.09 10.94 -3.79
N THR A 94 21.79 10.79 -3.60
CA THR A 94 20.78 11.39 -4.49
C THR A 94 20.65 12.88 -4.18
N ILE A 95 20.81 13.72 -5.20
CA ILE A 95 20.81 15.19 -5.06
C ILE A 95 19.57 15.81 -5.70
N ALA A 96 19.20 15.34 -6.89
CA ALA A 96 18.09 15.87 -7.66
C ALA A 96 17.20 14.74 -8.16
N ILE A 97 15.93 15.06 -8.38
CA ILE A 97 14.93 14.16 -8.92
C ILE A 97 14.07 14.89 -9.96
N GLY A 98 13.71 14.18 -11.02
CA GLY A 98 12.75 14.62 -12.01
C GLY A 98 11.67 13.55 -12.16
N VAL A 99 10.45 13.98 -12.47
CA VAL A 99 9.33 13.09 -12.78
C VAL A 99 8.83 13.42 -14.17
N ASP A 100 8.68 12.39 -14.99
CA ASP A 100 7.90 12.49 -16.22
C ASP A 100 6.43 12.18 -15.91
N PRO A 101 5.51 13.14 -16.00
CA PRO A 101 4.10 12.91 -15.74
C PRO A 101 3.39 12.10 -16.85
N GLN A 102 3.99 11.94 -18.05
CA GLN A 102 3.38 11.16 -19.14
C GLN A 102 3.71 9.67 -19.06
N GLU A 103 4.98 9.32 -18.81
CA GLU A 103 5.41 7.92 -18.68
C GLU A 103 5.52 7.43 -17.22
N GLY A 104 5.45 8.34 -16.24
CA GLY A 104 5.65 8.01 -14.82
C GLY A 104 7.11 7.68 -14.48
N LEU A 105 7.32 6.94 -13.40
CA LEU A 105 8.60 6.30 -13.08
C LEU A 105 8.69 4.98 -13.86
N ARG A 106 9.25 5.02 -15.07
CA ARG A 106 9.78 3.81 -15.72
C ARG A 106 11.13 3.42 -15.14
#